data_AF-A0A6T2AI87-F1
#
_entry.id   AF-A0A6T2AI87-F1
#
_cell.length_a   1.000
_cell.length_b   1.000
_cell.length_c   1.000
_cell.angle_alpha   90.00
_cell.angle_beta   90.00
_cell.angle_gamma   90.00
#
_symmetry.space_group_name_H-M   'P 1'
#
loop_
_entity.id
_entity.type
_entity.pdbx_description
1 polymer ?
#
loop_
_entity_poly.entity_id
_entity_poly.type
_entity_poly.pdbx_seq_one_letter_code
_entity_poly.pdbx_strand_id
1 'polypeptide(L)'
;AAVGKAGVVGVAFAHGLVLGCFAYAYGHISDIHINPAVTLGFVCAERYDALQMNSDDDHFAKAAVVGVVNYWIPQLLASVVAAGGLSLCLGSLNTALGATVLMPGVSWRQGFALETAMTFLLMNTALHTADDFRAAGLMAPWARGSTLTFCILLGYPLTGASLSPARTLGPNLFAGLLFATPGTLVYFTAPFVGAWLAAALWKCLALMQVPRVKRDPQ
;
A
#
# COMPACT_ATOMS: atom_id res chain seq x y z
N ALA A 1 26.28 -14.08 -7.46
CA ALA A 1 26.32 -12.95 -8.42
C ALA A 1 25.17 -12.00 -8.10
N ALA A 2 25.45 -10.69 -7.93
CA ALA A 2 24.56 -9.52 -7.78
C ALA A 2 23.37 -9.52 -6.77
N VAL A 3 22.69 -10.63 -6.53
CA VAL A 3 21.56 -10.73 -5.59
C VAL A 3 22.08 -10.57 -4.16
N GLY A 4 21.91 -9.39 -3.57
CA GLY A 4 22.22 -9.12 -2.15
C GLY A 4 23.27 -8.05 -1.85
N LYS A 5 24.00 -7.51 -2.84
CA LYS A 5 25.03 -6.48 -2.56
C LYS A 5 24.48 -5.10 -2.21
N ALA A 6 23.25 -4.78 -2.65
CA ALA A 6 22.67 -3.45 -2.46
C ALA A 6 21.99 -3.26 -1.08
N GLY A 7 21.88 -4.34 -0.28
CA GLY A 7 21.28 -4.30 1.05
C GLY A 7 19.86 -3.70 1.08
N VAL A 8 19.47 -3.19 2.25
CA VAL A 8 18.18 -2.53 2.47
C VAL A 8 17.93 -1.37 1.50
N VAL A 9 18.99 -0.62 1.15
CA VAL A 9 18.89 0.54 0.26
C VAL A 9 18.43 0.11 -1.13
N GLY A 10 19.05 -0.93 -1.70
CA GLY A 10 18.64 -1.47 -2.99
C GLY A 10 17.21 -2.00 -2.99
N VAL A 11 16.80 -2.69 -1.92
CA VAL A 11 15.42 -3.17 -1.78
C VAL A 11 14.43 -2.02 -1.74
N ALA A 12 14.72 -0.98 -0.96
CA ALA A 12 13.86 0.19 -0.81
C ALA A 12 13.70 0.98 -2.11
N PHE A 13 14.79 1.22 -2.83
CA PHE A 13 14.72 1.88 -4.13
C PHE A 13 14.03 1.02 -5.18
N ALA A 14 14.29 -0.28 -5.24
CA ALA A 14 13.63 -1.16 -6.20
C ALA A 14 12.10 -1.11 -6.06
N HIS A 15 11.58 -1.22 -4.83
CA HIS A 15 10.14 -1.19 -4.60
C HIS A 15 9.54 0.20 -4.86
N GLY A 16 10.15 1.26 -4.34
CA GLY A 16 9.60 2.62 -4.51
C GLY A 16 9.68 3.14 -5.93
N LEU A 17 10.76 2.84 -6.67
CA LEU A 17 10.89 3.22 -8.08
C LEU A 17 9.89 2.46 -8.95
N VAL A 18 9.70 1.15 -8.74
CA VAL A 18 8.69 0.37 -9.48
C VAL A 18 7.29 0.92 -9.21
N LEU A 19 6.94 1.20 -7.94
CA LEU A 19 5.66 1.83 -7.61
C LEU A 19 5.50 3.19 -8.32
N GLY A 20 6.52 4.05 -8.28
CA GLY A 20 6.49 5.36 -8.93
C GLY A 20 6.34 5.25 -10.45
N CYS A 21 7.14 4.41 -11.10
CA CYS A 21 7.06 4.17 -12.55
C CYS A 21 5.69 3.62 -12.96
N PHE A 22 5.13 2.68 -12.19
CA PHE A 22 3.82 2.13 -12.50
C PHE A 22 2.71 3.16 -12.26
N ALA A 23 2.82 3.98 -11.20
CA ALA A 23 1.93 5.10 -10.97
C ALA A 23 1.98 6.13 -12.11
N TYR A 24 3.15 6.38 -12.72
CA TYR A 24 3.25 7.19 -13.93
C TYR A 24 2.59 6.53 -15.14
N ALA A 25 2.86 5.24 -15.38
CA ALA A 25 2.42 4.54 -16.58
C ALA A 25 0.92 4.22 -16.58
N TYR A 26 0.39 3.81 -15.43
CA TYR A 26 -0.93 3.17 -15.31
C TYR A 26 -1.86 3.89 -14.32
N GLY A 27 -1.40 4.99 -13.70
CA GLY A 27 -2.21 5.77 -12.76
C GLY A 27 -3.54 6.22 -13.36
N HIS A 28 -3.55 6.65 -14.62
CA HIS A 28 -4.77 7.06 -15.32
C HIS A 28 -5.81 5.94 -15.54
N ILE A 29 -5.46 4.67 -15.31
CA ILE A 29 -6.35 3.52 -15.51
C ILE A 29 -7.00 3.10 -14.18
N SER A 30 -6.22 3.05 -13.10
CA SER A 30 -6.63 2.40 -11.83
C SER A 30 -6.10 3.11 -10.57
N ASP A 31 -5.52 4.30 -10.74
CA ASP A 31 -4.80 5.07 -9.71
C ASP A 31 -3.63 4.33 -9.02
N ILE A 32 -3.35 3.11 -9.47
CA ILE A 32 -2.28 2.22 -8.99
C ILE A 32 -2.42 1.95 -7.50
N HIS A 33 -3.59 1.41 -7.13
CA HIS A 33 -3.79 0.93 -5.77
C HIS A 33 -2.79 -0.18 -5.42
N ILE A 34 -2.68 -1.21 -6.28
CA ILE A 34 -1.81 -2.40 -6.19
C ILE A 34 -1.59 -2.99 -4.77
N ASN A 35 -2.50 -2.70 -3.85
CA ASN A 35 -2.41 -2.98 -2.42
C ASN A 35 -3.85 -3.00 -1.86
N PRO A 36 -4.28 -4.14 -1.28
CA PRO A 36 -5.62 -4.26 -0.70
C PRO A 36 -5.90 -3.22 0.40
N ALA A 37 -4.90 -2.89 1.21
CA ALA A 37 -5.04 -1.89 2.26
C ALA A 37 -5.24 -0.48 1.68
N VAL A 38 -4.49 -0.12 0.62
CA VAL A 38 -4.65 1.16 -0.06
C VAL A 38 -6.04 1.28 -0.70
N THR A 39 -6.49 0.20 -1.34
CA THR A 39 -7.84 0.12 -1.91
C THR A 39 -8.90 0.36 -0.83
N LEU A 40 -8.77 -0.26 0.34
CA LEU A 40 -9.67 -0.02 1.47
C LEU A 40 -9.63 1.44 1.93
N GLY A 41 -8.44 2.05 2.00
CA GLY A 41 -8.30 3.45 2.38
C GLY A 41 -9.08 4.39 1.46
N PHE A 42 -9.04 4.18 0.15
CA PHE A 42 -9.82 4.97 -0.82
C PHE A 42 -11.32 4.73 -0.66
N VAL A 43 -11.76 3.48 -0.52
CA VAL A 43 -13.17 3.15 -0.25
C VAL A 43 -13.67 3.80 1.05
N CYS A 44 -12.83 3.83 2.09
CA CYS A 44 -13.17 4.51 3.34
C CYS A 44 -13.28 6.03 3.16
N ALA A 45 -12.37 6.64 2.38
CA ALA A 45 -12.45 8.06 2.06
C ALA A 45 -13.74 8.41 1.29
N GLU A 46 -14.09 7.64 0.26
CA GLU A 46 -15.33 7.82 -0.52
C GLU A 46 -16.59 7.67 0.31
N ARG A 47 -16.63 6.73 1.27
CA ARG A 47 -17.75 6.59 2.22
C ARG A 47 -18.03 7.91 2.94
N TYR A 48 -16.98 8.60 3.37
CA TYR A 48 -17.13 9.83 4.13
C TYR A 48 -17.66 10.98 3.28
N ASP A 49 -17.41 10.98 1.97
CA ASP A 49 -17.96 11.99 1.07
C ASP A 49 -19.43 11.68 0.73
N ALA A 50 -19.76 10.40 0.52
CA ALA A 50 -21.15 9.95 0.33
C ALA A 50 -22.06 10.28 1.53
N LEU A 51 -21.56 10.12 2.77
CA LEU A 51 -22.29 10.48 3.99
C LEU A 51 -22.53 12.00 4.16
N GLN A 52 -21.68 12.85 3.57
CA GLN A 52 -21.86 14.31 3.65
C GLN A 52 -22.82 14.85 2.59
N MET A 53 -22.87 14.23 1.41
CA MET A 53 -23.68 14.68 0.28
C MET A 53 -25.19 14.44 0.48
N ASN A 54 -25.63 13.80 1.58
CA ASN A 54 -27.03 13.39 1.82
C ASN A 54 -27.66 12.70 0.60
N SER A 55 -26.85 11.99 -0.19
CA SER A 55 -27.34 11.21 -1.33
C SER A 55 -27.81 9.86 -0.81
N ASP A 56 -29.11 9.58 -0.94
CA ASP A 56 -29.77 8.28 -0.65
C ASP A 56 -29.24 7.09 -1.49
N ASP A 57 -28.13 7.27 -2.20
CA ASP A 57 -27.61 6.31 -3.16
C ASP A 57 -26.64 5.32 -2.50
N ASP A 58 -26.75 4.04 -2.93
CA ASP A 58 -25.85 2.90 -2.65
C ASP A 58 -24.37 3.12 -3.09
N HIS A 59 -23.91 4.37 -3.21
CA HIS A 59 -22.59 4.75 -3.69
C HIS A 59 -21.47 4.07 -2.90
N PHE A 60 -21.59 4.03 -1.56
CA PHE A 60 -20.63 3.32 -0.73
C PHE A 60 -20.64 1.80 -0.96
N ALA A 61 -21.82 1.19 -1.08
CA ALA A 61 -21.93 -0.23 -1.35
C ALA A 61 -21.31 -0.58 -2.72
N LYS A 62 -21.55 0.26 -3.73
CA LYS A 62 -20.93 0.15 -5.05
C LYS A 62 -19.41 0.32 -4.98
N ALA A 63 -18.91 1.33 -4.28
CA ALA A 63 -17.47 1.55 -4.06
C ALA A 63 -16.80 0.35 -3.36
N ALA A 64 -17.44 -0.20 -2.33
CA ALA A 64 -16.95 -1.38 -1.63
C ALA A 64 -16.92 -2.62 -2.54
N VAL A 65 -17.99 -2.85 -3.32
CA VAL A 65 -18.05 -3.96 -4.29
C VAL A 65 -16.99 -3.79 -5.37
N VAL A 66 -16.82 -2.59 -5.93
CA VAL A 66 -15.78 -2.26 -6.90
C VAL A 66 -14.39 -2.45 -6.28
N GLY A 67 -14.16 -2.01 -5.05
CA GLY A 67 -12.91 -2.20 -4.33
C GLY A 67 -12.55 -3.68 -4.12
N VAL A 68 -13.51 -4.52 -3.75
CA VAL A 68 -13.24 -5.95 -3.55
C VAL A 68 -13.06 -6.67 -4.90
N VAL A 69 -13.97 -6.46 -5.85
CA VAL A 69 -14.00 -7.22 -7.11
C VAL A 69 -12.92 -6.73 -8.09
N ASN A 70 -12.82 -5.43 -8.32
CA ASN A 70 -11.96 -4.88 -9.37
C ASN A 70 -10.52 -4.66 -8.90
N TYR A 71 -10.28 -4.65 -7.58
CA TYR A 71 -8.94 -4.39 -7.05
C TYR A 71 -8.41 -5.56 -6.22
N TRP A 72 -9.08 -6.00 -5.15
CA TRP A 72 -8.49 -7.02 -4.28
C TRP A 72 -8.22 -8.35 -5.00
N ILE A 73 -9.20 -8.86 -5.76
CA ILE A 73 -9.03 -10.11 -6.51
C ILE A 73 -7.81 -10.05 -7.45
N PRO A 74 -7.70 -9.10 -8.40
CA PRO A 74 -6.55 -9.05 -9.29
C PRO A 74 -5.24 -8.75 -8.55
N GLN A 75 -5.25 -7.98 -7.46
CA GLN A 75 -4.04 -7.71 -6.67
C GLN A 75 -3.49 -8.98 -6.00
N LEU A 76 -4.36 -9.78 -5.39
CA LEU A 76 -3.99 -11.02 -4.72
C LEU A 76 -3.55 -12.07 -5.75
N LEU A 77 -4.27 -12.19 -6.87
CA LEU A 77 -3.89 -13.08 -7.97
C LEU A 77 -2.55 -12.67 -8.60
N ALA A 78 -2.35 -11.38 -8.89
CA ALA A 78 -1.10 -10.87 -9.44
C ALA A 78 0.08 -11.14 -8.50
N SER A 79 -0.12 -11.03 -7.18
CA SER A 79 0.91 -11.39 -6.21
C SER A 79 1.32 -12.87 -6.28
N VAL A 80 0.33 -13.78 -6.35
CA VAL A 80 0.59 -15.22 -6.48
C VAL A 80 1.29 -15.53 -7.80
N VAL A 81 0.83 -14.95 -8.91
CA VAL A 81 1.44 -15.15 -10.24
C VAL A 81 2.86 -14.59 -10.28
N ALA A 82 3.10 -13.39 -9.74
CA ALA A 82 4.43 -12.77 -9.72
C ALA A 82 5.42 -13.59 -8.86
N ALA A 83 5.01 -14.02 -7.67
CA ALA A 83 5.86 -14.84 -6.81
C ALA A 83 6.14 -16.23 -7.41
N GLY A 84 5.13 -16.86 -8.02
CA GLY A 84 5.29 -18.15 -8.71
C GLY A 84 6.20 -18.03 -9.93
N GLY A 85 6.01 -17.00 -10.75
CA GLY A 85 6.88 -16.71 -11.88
C GLY A 85 8.32 -16.48 -11.46
N LEU A 86 8.54 -15.70 -10.39
CA LEU A 86 9.87 -15.48 -9.82
C LEU A 86 10.47 -16.78 -9.29
N SER A 87 9.69 -17.62 -8.61
CA SER A 87 10.13 -18.95 -8.14
C SER A 87 10.58 -19.85 -9.28
N LEU A 88 9.86 -19.83 -10.41
CA LEU A 88 10.21 -20.61 -11.60
C LEU A 88 11.49 -20.08 -12.26
N CYS A 89 11.63 -18.75 -12.39
CA CYS A 89 12.81 -18.13 -12.99
C CYS A 89 14.08 -18.33 -12.14
N LEU A 90 13.96 -18.32 -10.82
CA LEU A 90 15.09 -18.44 -9.90
C LEU A 90 15.41 -19.90 -9.53
N GLY A 91 14.51 -20.85 -9.77
CA GLY A 91 14.72 -22.27 -9.53
C GLY A 91 15.07 -22.56 -8.06
N SER A 92 16.22 -23.21 -7.83
CA SER A 92 16.69 -23.61 -6.49
C SER A 92 17.43 -22.52 -5.72
N LEU A 93 17.46 -21.28 -6.21
CA LEU A 93 18.09 -20.18 -5.48
C LEU A 93 17.29 -19.85 -4.21
N ASN A 94 17.92 -20.05 -3.05
CA ASN A 94 17.32 -19.76 -1.74
C ASN A 94 17.23 -18.24 -1.49
N THR A 95 16.18 -17.60 -2.02
CA THR A 95 16.00 -16.14 -2.01
C THR A 95 14.79 -15.67 -1.18
N ALA A 96 14.01 -16.61 -0.63
CA ALA A 96 12.71 -16.37 0.02
C ALA A 96 11.73 -15.51 -0.80
N LEU A 97 12.03 -15.20 -2.09
CA LEU A 97 11.20 -14.41 -3.01
C LEU A 97 10.79 -13.03 -2.49
N GLY A 98 11.56 -12.49 -1.55
CA GLY A 98 11.22 -11.25 -0.86
C GLY A 98 10.15 -11.41 0.22
N ALA A 99 9.92 -12.61 0.76
CA ALA A 99 8.99 -12.86 1.86
C ALA A 99 9.17 -11.88 3.03
N THR A 100 8.04 -11.54 3.66
CA THR A 100 7.98 -10.65 4.82
C THR A 100 7.78 -11.47 6.07
N VAL A 101 8.71 -11.33 7.00
CA VAL A 101 8.73 -12.03 8.29
C VAL A 101 9.21 -11.08 9.37
N LEU A 102 8.70 -11.27 10.59
CA LEU A 102 9.18 -10.54 11.74
C LEU A 102 10.60 -11.01 12.06
N MET A 103 11.52 -10.07 12.26
CA MET A 103 12.88 -10.38 12.67
C MET A 103 12.86 -11.08 14.05
N PRO A 104 13.77 -12.04 14.31
CA PRO A 104 13.94 -12.60 15.65
C PRO A 104 14.07 -11.51 16.72
N GLY A 105 13.27 -11.60 17.78
CA GLY A 105 13.22 -10.60 18.85
C GLY A 105 12.19 -9.47 18.64
N VAL A 106 11.60 -9.34 17.45
CA VAL A 106 10.47 -8.43 17.20
C VAL A 106 9.17 -9.13 17.57
N SER A 107 8.47 -8.61 18.58
CA SER A 107 7.15 -9.11 18.96
C SER A 107 6.09 -8.76 17.92
N TRP A 108 5.00 -9.52 17.88
CA TRP A 108 3.86 -9.24 17.00
C TRP A 108 3.27 -7.84 17.23
N ARG A 109 3.32 -7.32 18.47
CA ARG A 109 2.85 -5.98 18.81
C ARG A 109 3.70 -4.88 18.19
N GLN A 110 5.03 -5.05 18.25
CA GLN A 110 5.97 -4.13 17.60
C GLN A 110 5.82 -4.18 16.08
N GLY A 111 5.72 -5.40 15.51
CA GLY A 111 5.47 -5.58 14.09
C GLY A 111 4.16 -4.93 13.64
N PHE A 112 3.09 -5.10 14.42
CA PHE A 112 1.80 -4.47 14.16
C PHE A 112 1.90 -2.94 14.17
N ALA A 113 2.51 -2.36 15.20
CA ALA A 113 2.68 -0.90 15.27
C ALA A 113 3.48 -0.34 14.09
N LEU A 114 4.58 -1.01 13.70
CA LEU A 114 5.43 -0.60 12.58
C LEU A 114 4.69 -0.70 11.25
N GLU A 115 4.05 -1.84 10.95
CA GLU A 115 3.30 -2.03 9.71
C GLU A 115 2.09 -1.08 9.62
N THR A 116 1.38 -0.83 10.73
CA THR A 116 0.32 0.17 10.78
C THR A 116 0.85 1.57 10.48
N ALA A 117 1.95 1.99 11.11
CA ALA A 117 2.53 3.32 10.88
C ALA A 117 3.03 3.51 9.44
N MET A 118 3.71 2.51 8.89
CA MET A 118 4.22 2.57 7.52
C MET A 118 3.10 2.59 6.48
N THR A 119 2.06 1.76 6.64
CA THR A 119 0.91 1.80 5.74
C THR A 119 0.10 3.07 5.89
N PHE A 120 0.00 3.63 7.11
CA PHE A 120 -0.58 4.94 7.33
C PHE A 120 0.14 6.02 6.51
N LEU A 121 1.48 6.07 6.55
CA LEU A 121 2.26 7.04 5.78
C LEU A 121 2.03 6.88 4.27
N LEU A 122 2.09 5.64 3.78
CA LEU A 122 1.86 5.34 2.36
C LEU A 122 0.45 5.75 1.91
N MET A 123 -0.57 5.38 2.69
CA MET A 123 -1.96 5.72 2.37
C MET A 123 -2.24 7.21 2.49
N ASN A 124 -1.69 7.87 3.51
CA ASN A 124 -1.85 9.31 3.69
C ASN A 124 -1.28 10.07 2.50
N THR A 125 -0.08 9.70 2.01
CA THR A 125 0.48 10.26 0.78
C THR A 125 -0.42 9.95 -0.42
N ALA A 126 -0.95 8.72 -0.53
CA ALA A 126 -1.82 8.35 -1.65
C ALA A 126 -3.09 9.22 -1.72
N LEU A 127 -3.79 9.43 -0.59
CA LEU A 127 -4.99 10.27 -0.54
C LEU A 127 -4.70 11.72 -0.91
N HIS A 128 -3.74 12.35 -0.24
CA HIS A 128 -3.45 13.77 -0.46
C HIS A 128 -2.89 14.07 -1.85
N THR A 129 -2.21 13.10 -2.47
CA THR A 129 -1.70 13.26 -3.84
C THR A 129 -2.75 12.90 -4.91
N ALA A 130 -3.82 12.20 -4.55
CA ALA A 130 -4.97 11.96 -5.43
C ALA A 130 -5.95 13.13 -5.44
N ASP A 131 -6.14 13.78 -4.28
CA ASP A 131 -7.19 14.79 -4.07
C ASP A 131 -6.80 16.20 -4.60
N ASP A 132 -5.52 16.58 -4.52
CA ASP A 132 -5.06 17.92 -4.93
C ASP A 132 -4.09 17.88 -6.13
N PHE A 133 -4.68 17.99 -7.33
CA PHE A 133 -3.95 18.14 -8.60
C PHE A 133 -3.04 19.39 -8.63
N ARG A 134 -3.29 20.43 -7.80
CA ARG A 134 -2.46 21.64 -7.74
C ARG A 134 -1.24 21.49 -6.83
N ALA A 135 -1.31 20.63 -5.81
CA ALA A 135 -0.19 20.40 -4.89
C ALA A 135 0.78 19.34 -5.39
N ALA A 136 0.26 18.21 -5.90
CA ALA A 136 1.10 17.11 -6.36
C ALA A 136 1.21 17.04 -7.89
N GLY A 137 0.09 17.21 -8.61
CA GLY A 137 0.05 17.14 -10.08
C GLY A 137 0.86 15.96 -10.65
N LEU A 138 1.80 16.25 -11.54
CA LEU A 138 2.69 15.25 -12.13
C LEU A 138 3.67 14.59 -11.13
N MET A 139 3.84 15.12 -9.91
CA MET A 139 4.72 14.57 -8.88
C MET A 139 4.02 13.57 -7.96
N ALA A 140 2.72 13.34 -8.10
CA ALA A 140 1.98 12.37 -7.27
C ALA A 140 2.59 10.94 -7.32
N PRO A 141 2.96 10.38 -8.50
CA PRO A 141 3.64 9.08 -8.57
C PRO A 141 4.99 9.05 -7.85
N TRP A 142 5.79 10.12 -7.97
CA TRP A 142 7.07 10.25 -7.27
C TRP A 142 6.90 10.31 -5.75
N ALA A 143 5.91 11.07 -5.26
CA ALA A 143 5.60 11.16 -3.84
C ALA A 143 5.20 9.79 -3.26
N ARG A 144 4.35 9.03 -3.97
CA ARG A 144 3.97 7.67 -3.56
C ARG A 144 5.17 6.71 -3.55
N GLY A 145 5.97 6.72 -4.61
CA GLY A 145 7.17 5.88 -4.72
C GLY A 145 8.23 6.18 -3.65
N SER A 146 8.54 7.45 -3.43
CA SER A 146 9.51 7.90 -2.41
C SER A 146 9.04 7.60 -0.98
N THR A 147 7.72 7.72 -0.71
CA THR A 147 7.15 7.30 0.58
C THR A 147 7.35 5.80 0.82
N LEU A 148 7.09 4.96 -0.20
CA LEU A 148 7.35 3.52 -0.08
C LEU A 148 8.83 3.22 0.16
N THR A 149 9.75 3.88 -0.56
CA THR A 149 11.19 3.76 -0.32
C THR A 149 11.53 4.10 1.13
N PHE A 150 11.04 5.23 1.63
CA PHE A 150 11.26 5.65 3.02
C PHE A 150 10.77 4.62 4.03
N CYS A 151 9.54 4.12 3.88
CA CYS A 151 8.99 3.10 4.76
C CYS A 151 9.82 1.81 4.74
N ILE A 152 10.30 1.38 3.57
CA ILE A 152 11.15 0.18 3.48
C ILE A 152 12.50 0.40 4.15
N LEU A 153 13.13 1.57 3.98
CA LEU A 153 14.38 1.90 4.68
C LEU A 153 14.21 1.80 6.21
N LEU A 154 13.04 2.20 6.74
CA LEU A 154 12.73 2.12 8.16
C LEU A 154 12.39 0.70 8.64
N GLY A 155 11.43 0.05 7.99
CA GLY A 155 10.81 -1.16 8.53
C GLY A 155 11.40 -2.47 8.04
N TYR A 156 12.15 -2.48 6.94
CA TYR A 156 12.62 -3.72 6.34
C TYR A 156 13.45 -4.59 7.29
N PRO A 157 14.41 -4.04 8.07
CA PRO A 157 15.17 -4.85 9.03
C PRO A 157 14.30 -5.52 10.11
N LEU A 158 13.13 -4.96 10.43
CA LEU A 158 12.31 -5.37 11.57
C LEU A 158 11.14 -6.26 11.17
N THR A 159 10.45 -5.92 10.07
CA THR A 159 9.22 -6.60 9.62
C THR A 159 9.28 -7.06 8.17
N GLY A 160 10.36 -6.76 7.44
CA GLY A 160 10.42 -6.93 5.99
C GLY A 160 9.67 -5.85 5.20
N ALA A 161 9.09 -4.85 5.88
CA ALA A 161 8.33 -3.73 5.32
C ALA A 161 7.31 -4.20 4.27
N SER A 162 6.26 -4.86 4.75
CA SER A 162 5.20 -5.36 3.90
C SER A 162 4.34 -4.24 3.33
N LEU A 163 3.72 -3.47 4.22
CA LEU A 163 2.72 -2.43 3.95
C LEU A 163 1.47 -2.91 3.16
N SER A 164 1.44 -4.17 2.72
CA SER A 164 0.49 -4.67 1.73
C SER A 164 0.22 -6.17 1.93
N PRO A 165 -1.04 -6.55 2.20
CA PRO A 165 -1.43 -7.95 2.27
C PRO A 165 -1.09 -8.72 0.99
N ALA A 166 -1.28 -8.10 -0.19
CA ALA A 166 -0.91 -8.70 -1.46
C ALA A 166 0.61 -8.90 -1.57
N ARG A 167 1.43 -7.91 -1.21
CA ARG A 167 2.91 -8.05 -1.25
C ARG A 167 3.46 -9.13 -0.31
N THR A 168 2.69 -9.51 0.71
CA THR A 168 3.03 -10.62 1.62
C THR A 168 2.59 -11.96 1.07
N LEU A 169 1.36 -12.03 0.55
CA LEU A 169 0.68 -13.28 0.21
C LEU A 169 1.52 -14.18 -0.71
N GLY A 170 1.87 -13.70 -1.91
CA GLY A 170 2.58 -14.48 -2.92
C GLY A 170 3.95 -14.98 -2.42
N PRO A 171 4.87 -14.07 -2.04
CA PRO A 171 6.19 -14.48 -1.55
C PRO A 171 6.14 -15.45 -0.38
N ASN A 172 5.29 -15.19 0.64
CA ASN A 172 5.20 -16.08 1.80
C ASN A 172 4.56 -17.43 1.43
N LEU A 173 3.63 -17.47 0.48
CA LEU A 173 3.03 -18.73 0.00
C LEU A 173 4.09 -19.63 -0.62
N PHE A 174 4.85 -19.13 -1.59
CA PHE A 174 5.87 -19.91 -2.30
C PHE A 174 7.11 -20.20 -1.44
N ALA A 175 7.42 -19.35 -0.47
CA ALA A 175 8.48 -19.61 0.51
C ALA A 175 8.07 -20.61 1.61
N GLY A 176 6.81 -21.05 1.67
CA GLY A 176 6.31 -21.94 2.73
C GLY A 176 6.21 -21.26 4.11
N LEU A 177 6.12 -19.92 4.14
CA LEU A 177 6.09 -19.09 5.36
C LEU A 177 4.70 -18.51 5.65
N LEU A 178 3.74 -18.69 4.74
CA LEU A 178 2.38 -18.21 4.90
C LEU A 178 1.71 -18.94 6.07
N PHE A 179 1.30 -18.18 7.09
CA PHE A 179 0.74 -18.70 8.35
C PHE A 179 1.61 -19.73 9.09
N ALA A 180 2.90 -19.82 8.76
CA ALA A 180 3.86 -20.66 9.48
C ALA A 180 4.07 -20.18 10.94
N THR A 181 3.83 -18.90 11.19
CA THR A 181 3.81 -18.33 12.55
C THR A 181 2.57 -17.47 12.76
N PRO A 182 2.07 -17.33 14.00
CA PRO A 182 1.00 -16.39 14.32
C PRO A 182 1.34 -14.94 13.95
N GLY A 183 2.64 -14.60 13.94
CA GLY A 183 3.14 -13.28 13.54
C GLY A 183 2.79 -12.89 12.11
N THR A 184 2.55 -13.86 11.22
CA THR A 184 2.17 -13.59 9.83
C THR A 184 0.83 -12.84 9.71
N LEU A 185 -0.07 -12.97 10.71
CA LEU A 185 -1.35 -12.24 10.73
C LEU A 185 -1.18 -10.72 10.83
N VAL A 186 -0.04 -10.25 11.33
CA VAL A 186 0.29 -8.82 11.37
C VAL A 186 0.16 -8.19 9.98
N TYR A 187 0.67 -8.85 8.95
CA TYR A 187 0.67 -8.33 7.58
C TYR A 187 -0.71 -8.33 6.90
N PHE A 188 -1.68 -9.04 7.47
CA PHE A 188 -3.06 -9.09 6.98
C PHE A 188 -4.02 -8.26 7.83
N THR A 189 -3.54 -7.61 8.89
CA THR A 189 -4.36 -6.82 9.82
C THR A 189 -3.83 -5.41 9.98
N ALA A 190 -2.54 -5.26 10.30
CA ALA A 190 -1.91 -3.97 10.56
C ALA A 190 -1.96 -2.99 9.37
N PRO A 191 -1.76 -3.42 8.10
CA PRO A 191 -1.90 -2.51 6.96
C PRO A 191 -3.30 -1.91 6.81
N PHE A 192 -4.35 -2.70 7.02
CA PHE A 192 -5.73 -2.21 6.92
C PHE A 192 -6.02 -1.15 8.00
N VAL A 193 -5.54 -1.36 9.22
CA VAL A 193 -5.66 -0.36 10.30
C VAL A 193 -4.93 0.93 9.93
N GLY A 194 -3.71 0.83 9.38
CA GLY A 194 -2.94 2.00 8.93
C GLY A 194 -3.67 2.80 7.84
N ALA A 195 -4.20 2.10 6.83
CA ALA A 195 -4.93 2.72 5.74
C ALA A 195 -6.24 3.38 6.21
N TRP A 196 -6.98 2.74 7.12
CA TRP A 196 -8.19 3.31 7.70
C TRP A 196 -7.89 4.58 8.52
N LEU A 197 -6.83 4.57 9.34
CA LEU A 197 -6.40 5.75 10.11
C LEU A 197 -6.02 6.91 9.19
N ALA A 198 -5.36 6.64 8.06
CA ALA A 198 -5.01 7.66 7.09
C ALA A 198 -6.25 8.29 6.43
N ALA A 199 -7.25 7.47 6.07
CA ALA A 199 -8.52 7.94 5.53
C ALA A 199 -9.28 8.81 6.55
N ALA A 200 -9.30 8.39 7.83
CA ALA A 200 -9.91 9.17 8.90
C ALA A 200 -9.21 10.53 9.10
N LEU A 201 -7.87 10.56 9.11
CA LEU A 201 -7.12 11.81 9.22
C LEU A 201 -7.35 12.73 8.03
N TRP A 202 -7.26 12.21 6.79
CA TRP A 202 -7.51 12.97 5.58
C TRP A 202 -8.89 13.64 5.63
N LYS A 203 -9.92 12.92 6.08
CA LYS A 203 -11.25 13.51 6.27
C LYS A 203 -11.28 14.60 7.33
N CYS A 204 -10.68 14.37 8.50
CA CYS A 204 -10.59 15.40 9.54
C CYS A 204 -9.93 16.68 9.02
N LEU A 205 -8.87 16.56 8.22
CA LEU A 205 -8.19 17.69 7.60
C LEU A 205 -9.07 18.39 6.56
N ALA A 206 -9.77 17.63 5.72
CA ALA A 206 -10.71 18.16 4.72
C ALA A 206 -11.83 18.99 5.37
N LEU A 207 -12.37 18.52 6.51
CA LEU A 207 -13.39 19.24 7.28
C LEU A 207 -12.91 20.55 7.90
N MET A 208 -11.61 20.66 8.20
CA MET A 208 -11.02 21.89 8.74
C MET A 208 -10.68 22.92 7.66
N GLN A 209 -10.74 22.56 6.38
CA GLN A 209 -10.45 23.52 5.31
C GLN A 209 -11.56 24.57 5.24
N VAL A 210 -11.19 25.83 5.49
CA VAL A 210 -12.05 26.98 5.20
C VAL A 210 -12.30 27.04 3.69
N PRO A 211 -13.56 27.24 3.21
CA PRO A 211 -13.85 27.33 1.79
C PRO A 211 -12.94 28.38 1.15
N ARG A 212 -12.00 27.94 0.29
CA ARG A 212 -11.12 28.87 -0.41
C ARG A 212 -11.96 29.58 -1.46
N VAL A 213 -11.99 30.92 -1.42
CA VAL A 213 -12.55 31.73 -2.49
C VAL A 213 -11.88 31.30 -3.79
N LYS A 214 -12.67 30.76 -4.74
CA LYS A 214 -12.17 30.43 -6.08
C LYS A 214 -11.65 31.75 -6.69
N ARG A 215 -10.33 31.92 -6.76
CA ARG A 215 -9.75 32.97 -7.61
C ARG A 215 -9.94 32.52 -9.05
N ASP A 216 -10.63 33.35 -9.83
CA ASP A 216 -10.76 33.11 -11.26
C ASP A 216 -9.36 32.92 -11.88
N PRO A 217 -9.21 31.97 -12.82
CA PRO A 217 -8.02 31.90 -13.63
C PRO A 217 -7.92 33.20 -14.45
N GLN A 218 -6.84 33.95 -14.28
CA GLN A 218 -6.46 35.01 -15.22
C GLN A 218 -5.79 34.42 -16.44
#